data_AF-A0A951CF22-F1
#
_entry.id   AF-A0A951CF22-F1
#
_cell.length_a   1.000
_cell.length_b   1.000
_cell.length_c   1.000
_cell.angle_alpha   90.00
_cell.angle_beta   90.00
_cell.angle_gamma   90.00
#
_symmetry.space_group_name_H-M   'P 1'
#
loop_
_entity.id
_entity.type
_entity.pdbx_description
1 polymer ?
#
loop_
_entity_poly.entity_id
_entity_poly.type
_entity_poly.pdbx_seq_one_letter_code
_entity_poly.pdbx_strand_id
1 'polypeptide(L)'
;MLDVEWTFTNVLDSGQKLGAIAAIGRDITRRKRAALELSRTNEILNSILSNMGDAVVVADKDENFLVFNPAAERMFGAGATETKSHEWSRQYGLYLPDKVTLF
;
A
#
# COMPACT_ATOMS: atom_id res chain seq x y z
N MET A 1 -7.83 20.63 15.26
CA MET A 1 -9.22 20.63 14.77
C MET A 1 -9.82 19.27 15.06
N LEU A 2 -11.06 19.23 15.57
CA LEU A 2 -11.85 17.99 15.73
C LEU A 2 -12.55 17.71 14.40
N ASP A 3 -12.47 16.48 13.93
CA ASP A 3 -13.25 15.99 12.80
C ASP A 3 -14.44 15.18 13.32
N VAL A 4 -15.65 15.62 12.98
CA VAL A 4 -16.88 14.95 13.38
C VAL A 4 -17.67 14.54 12.15
N GLU A 5 -18.06 13.27 12.10
CA GLU A 5 -19.02 12.74 11.13
C GLU A 5 -20.41 12.82 11.75
N TRP A 6 -21.34 13.52 11.09
CA TRP A 6 -22.71 13.67 11.56
C TRP A 6 -23.64 12.80 10.74
N THR A 7 -24.43 11.97 11.42
CA THR A 7 -25.56 11.28 10.81
C THR A 7 -26.85 11.87 11.36
N PHE A 8 -27.77 12.20 10.45
CA PHE A 8 -29.08 12.74 10.78
C PHE A 8 -30.14 11.72 10.37
N THR A 9 -31.12 11.51 11.23
CA THR A 9 -32.26 10.64 10.95
C THR A 9 -33.54 11.36 11.32
N ASN A 10 -34.47 11.40 10.36
CA ASN A 10 -35.79 11.96 10.58
C ASN A 10 -36.61 11.01 11.46
N VAL A 11 -37.22 11.56 12.49
CA VAL A 11 -38.22 10.86 13.32
C VAL A 11 -39.58 11.40 12.93
N LEU A 12 -40.39 10.55 12.30
CA LEU A 12 -41.73 10.90 11.86
C LEU A 12 -42.73 10.74 13.01
N ASP A 13 -43.72 11.62 13.08
CA ASP A 13 -44.87 11.48 13.96
C ASP A 13 -45.90 10.47 13.41
N SER A 14 -46.98 10.24 14.15
CA SER A 14 -48.07 9.33 13.76
C SER A 14 -48.79 9.73 12.47
N GLY A 15 -48.64 10.97 12.01
CA GLY A 15 -49.20 11.49 10.77
C GLY A 15 -48.23 11.54 9.60
N GLN A 16 -47.07 10.86 9.70
CA GLN A 16 -45.97 10.93 8.72
C GLN A 16 -45.39 12.34 8.50
N LYS A 17 -45.62 13.27 9.43
CA LYS A 17 -44.96 14.58 9.40
C LYS A 17 -43.64 14.48 10.15
N LEU A 18 -42.70 15.36 9.79
CA LEU A 18 -41.43 15.45 10.49
C LEU A 18 -41.68 15.91 11.93
N GLY A 19 -41.51 14.99 12.89
CA GLY A 19 -41.72 15.27 14.32
C GLY A 19 -40.43 15.70 15.03
N ALA A 20 -39.30 15.09 14.68
CA ALA A 20 -37.98 15.46 15.21
C ALA A 20 -36.85 15.02 14.26
N ILE A 21 -35.64 15.53 14.53
CA ILE A 21 -34.40 15.06 13.91
C ILE A 21 -33.51 14.51 15.03
N ALA A 22 -33.11 13.25 14.90
CA ALA A 22 -32.04 12.68 15.70
C ALA A 22 -30.71 12.94 14.99
N ALA A 23 -29.73 13.49 15.72
CA ALA A 23 -28.38 13.72 15.22
C ALA A 23 -27.38 12.94 16.07
N ILE A 24 -26.50 12.18 15.42
CA ILE A 24 -25.39 11.47 16.08
C ILE A 24 -24.10 12.01 15.50
N GLY A 25 -23.25 12.55 16.38
CA GLY A 25 -21.89 12.99 16.05
C GLY A 25 -20.88 11.93 16.45
N ARG A 26 -20.09 11.44 15.50
CA ARG A 26 -18.98 10.54 15.75
C ARG A 26 -17.67 11.29 15.55
N ASP A 27 -16.85 11.36 16.59
CA ASP A 27 -15.48 11.84 16.46
C ASP A 27 -14.68 10.85 15.59
N ILE A 28 -14.18 11.34 14.47
CA ILE A 28 -13.37 10.59 13.50
C ILE A 28 -11.95 11.16 13.38
N THR A 29 -11.58 12.10 14.26
CA THR A 29 -10.27 12.78 14.24
C THR A 29 -9.13 11.78 14.23
N ARG A 30 -9.16 10.79 15.14
CA ARG A 30 -8.12 9.75 15.22
C ARG A 30 -8.04 8.91 13.95
N ARG A 31 -9.18 8.50 13.40
CA ARG A 31 -9.26 7.70 12.16
C ARG A 31 -8.67 8.45 10.97
N LYS A 32 -9.05 9.72 10.78
CA LYS A 32 -8.55 10.57 9.71
C LYS A 32 -7.05 10.85 9.82
N ARG A 33 -6.55 11.15 11.03
CA ARG A 33 -5.12 11.37 11.25
C ARG A 33 -4.29 10.13 10.93
N ALA A 34 -4.71 8.96 11.42
CA ALA A 34 -4.03 7.70 11.10
C ALA A 34 -4.00 7.40 9.59
N ALA A 35 -5.12 7.64 8.90
CA ALA A 35 -5.18 7.47 7.45
C ALA A 35 -4.26 8.44 6.70
N LEU A 36 -4.20 9.70 7.14
CA LEU A 36 -3.31 10.71 6.55
C LEU A 36 -1.83 10.38 6.79
N GLU A 37 -1.47 9.99 8.01
CA GLU A 37 -0.10 9.58 8.36
C GLU A 37 0.34 8.36 7.55
N LEU A 38 -0.57 7.38 7.37
CA LEU A 38 -0.31 6.22 6.52
C LEU A 38 -0.11 6.62 5.06
N SER A 39 -0.97 7.48 4.49
CA SER A 39 -0.83 7.99 3.12
C SER A 39 0.51 8.69 2.93
N ARG A 40 0.86 9.59 3.86
CA ARG A 40 2.10 10.35 3.81
C ARG A 40 3.33 9.44 3.90
N THR A 41 3.28 8.43 4.76
CA THR A 41 4.37 7.45 4.88
C THR A 41 4.53 6.66 3.58
N ASN A 42 3.43 6.19 3.00
CA ASN A 42 3.44 5.46 1.73
C ASN A 42 3.97 6.32 0.57
N GLU A 43 3.57 7.59 0.49
CA GLU A 43 4.07 8.53 -0.52
C GLU A 43 5.58 8.73 -0.40
N ILE A 44 6.09 8.90 0.82
CA ILE A 44 7.54 9.04 1.07
C ILE A 44 8.27 7.76 0.67
N LEU A 45 7.79 6.58 1.10
CA LEU A 45 8.41 5.29 0.76
C LEU A 45 8.42 5.07 -0.77
N ASN A 46 7.31 5.33 -1.45
CA ASN A 46 7.22 5.23 -2.90
C ASN A 46 8.19 6.19 -3.60
N SER A 47 8.30 7.42 -3.11
CA SER A 47 9.25 8.40 -3.66
C SER A 47 10.71 7.95 -3.47
N ILE A 48 11.04 7.41 -2.29
CA ILE A 48 12.38 6.86 -2.00
C ILE A 48 12.68 5.71 -2.95
N LEU A 49 11.80 4.71 -3.04
CA LEU A 49 12.02 3.52 -3.88
C LEU A 49 12.12 3.89 -5.36
N SER A 50 11.29 4.83 -5.83
CA SER A 50 11.26 5.26 -7.24
C SER A 50 12.53 5.99 -7.67
N ASN A 51 13.15 6.74 -6.76
CA ASN A 51 14.34 7.55 -7.02
C ASN A 51 15.66 6.88 -6.60
N MET A 52 15.58 5.71 -5.95
CA MET A 52 16.78 4.97 -5.54
C MET A 52 17.57 4.48 -6.75
N GLY A 53 18.91 4.54 -6.66
CA GLY A 53 19.81 3.98 -7.67
C GLY A 53 20.00 2.47 -7.53
N ASP A 54 19.89 1.96 -6.30
CA ASP A 54 20.05 0.54 -5.98
C ASP A 54 18.76 -0.24 -6.22
N ALA A 55 18.94 -1.48 -6.70
CA ALA A 55 17.84 -2.41 -6.88
C ALA A 55 17.29 -2.87 -5.53
N VAL A 56 15.99 -2.71 -5.33
CA VAL A 56 15.26 -3.19 -4.14
C VAL A 56 14.15 -4.12 -4.60
N VAL A 57 14.20 -5.34 -4.09
CA VAL A 57 13.21 -6.39 -4.35
C VAL A 57 12.75 -6.96 -3.00
N VAL A 58 11.44 -7.06 -2.81
CA VAL A 58 10.81 -7.66 -1.63
C VAL A 58 9.77 -8.64 -2.11
N ALA A 59 9.74 -9.84 -1.53
CA ALA A 59 8.72 -10.84 -1.78
C ALA A 59 8.14 -11.38 -0.47
N ASP A 60 6.91 -11.87 -0.52
CA ASP A 60 6.30 -12.58 0.61
C ASP A 60 6.75 -14.05 0.68
N LYS A 61 6.25 -14.77 1.70
CA LYS A 61 6.56 -16.20 1.91
C LYS A 61 6.03 -17.13 0.81
N ASP A 62 5.07 -16.67 0.00
CA ASP A 62 4.46 -17.43 -1.09
C ASP A 62 5.12 -17.08 -2.44
N GLU A 63 6.21 -16.30 -2.38
CA GLU A 63 7.07 -15.86 -3.48
C GLU A 63 6.43 -14.79 -4.39
N ASN A 64 5.44 -14.07 -3.89
CA ASN A 64 4.88 -12.94 -4.64
C ASN A 64 5.73 -11.69 -4.41
N PHE A 65 6.13 -11.01 -5.49
CA PHE A 65 6.82 -9.72 -5.38
C PHE A 65 5.90 -8.65 -4.79
N LEU A 66 6.31 -8.09 -3.65
CA LEU A 66 5.67 -6.96 -2.98
C LEU A 66 6.28 -5.63 -3.42
N VAL A 67 7.59 -5.63 -3.69
CA VAL A 67 8.34 -4.47 -4.18
C VAL A 67 9.29 -4.94 -5.27
N PHE A 68 9.29 -4.21 -6.37
CA PHE A 68 10.29 -4.31 -7.43
C PHE A 68 10.51 -2.89 -7.95
N ASN A 69 11.53 -2.20 -7.42
CA ASN A 69 11.68 -0.78 -7.71
C ASN A 69 12.20 -0.54 -9.14
N PRO A 70 12.09 0.69 -9.69
CA PRO A 70 12.55 0.98 -11.05
C PRO A 70 14.04 0.70 -11.28
N ALA A 71 14.88 0.77 -10.24
CA ALA A 71 16.29 0.41 -10.35
C ALA A 71 16.49 -1.10 -10.57
N ALA A 72 15.71 -1.95 -9.91
CA ALA A 72 15.71 -3.39 -10.15
C ALA A 72 15.31 -3.71 -11.60
N GLU A 73 14.28 -3.04 -12.14
CA GLU A 73 13.86 -3.23 -13.55
C GLU A 73 14.99 -2.88 -14.52
N ARG A 74 15.69 -1.76 -14.28
CA ARG A 74 16.83 -1.35 -15.10
C ARG A 74 18.02 -2.30 -14.97
N MET A 75 18.29 -2.79 -13.76
CA MET A 75 19.46 -3.63 -13.48
C MET A 75 19.27 -5.05 -14.02
N PHE A 76 18.09 -5.62 -13.85
CA PHE A 76 17.77 -6.98 -14.30
C PHE A 76 17.20 -7.03 -15.72
N GLY A 77 16.87 -5.88 -16.32
CA GLY A 77 16.32 -5.78 -17.67
C GLY A 77 14.89 -6.30 -17.83
N ALA A 78 14.27 -6.74 -16.73
CA ALA A 78 12.91 -7.25 -16.65
C ALA A 78 12.29 -6.84 -15.32
N GLY A 79 10.97 -6.65 -15.31
CA GLY A 79 10.20 -6.36 -14.10
C GLY A 79 9.93 -7.58 -13.23
N ALA A 80 9.09 -7.38 -12.21
CA ALA A 80 8.55 -8.46 -11.41
C ALA A 80 7.89 -9.53 -12.28
N THR A 81 8.01 -10.79 -11.86
CA THR A 81 7.48 -11.94 -12.60
C THR A 81 6.66 -12.85 -11.69
N GLU A 82 5.83 -13.72 -12.26
CA GLU A 82 5.05 -14.69 -11.48
C GLU A 82 5.83 -15.99 -11.20
N THR A 83 7.05 -16.08 -11.72
CA THR A 83 7.96 -17.22 -11.58
C THR A 83 8.38 -17.44 -10.13
N LYS A 84 8.62 -18.70 -9.76
CA LYS A 84 8.99 -19.10 -8.40
C LYS A 84 10.46 -18.79 -8.08
N SER A 85 10.78 -18.66 -6.80
CA SER A 85 12.08 -18.22 -6.28
C SER A 85 13.26 -19.06 -6.78
N HIS A 86 13.06 -20.38 -6.89
CA HIS A 86 14.06 -21.31 -7.40
C HIS A 86 14.36 -21.13 -8.90
N GLU A 87 13.54 -20.39 -9.65
CA GLU A 87 13.76 -20.04 -11.06
C GLU A 87 14.28 -18.61 -11.24
N TRP A 88 14.23 -17.77 -10.20
CA TRP A 88 14.69 -16.38 -10.26
C TRP A 88 16.16 -16.27 -10.64
N SER A 89 17.03 -17.14 -10.12
CA SER A 89 18.45 -17.12 -10.45
C SER A 89 18.69 -17.30 -11.94
N ARG A 90 17.90 -18.14 -12.60
CA ARG A 90 17.95 -18.33 -14.04
C ARG A 90 17.33 -17.15 -14.81
N GLN A 91 16.21 -16.61 -14.32
CA GLN A 91 15.46 -15.56 -15.00
C GLN A 91 16.16 -14.19 -14.92
N TYR A 92 16.71 -13.85 -13.77
CA TYR A 92 17.37 -12.57 -13.53
C TYR A 92 18.90 -12.67 -13.59
N GLY A 93 19.44 -13.87 -13.84
CA GLY A 93 20.88 -14.11 -13.92
C GLY A 93 21.57 -13.81 -12.58
N LEU A 94 21.03 -14.30 -11.48
CA LEU A 94 21.63 -14.15 -10.15
C LEU A 94 22.69 -15.22 -9.95
N TYR A 95 23.92 -14.78 -9.70
CA TYR A 95 25.07 -15.64 -9.45
C TYR A 95 25.71 -15.31 -8.11
N LEU A 96 26.45 -16.26 -7.56
CA LEU A 96 27.45 -15.98 -6.53
C LEU A 96 28.51 -14.99 -7.06
N PRO A 97 29.35 -14.40 -6.19
CA PRO A 97 30.40 -13.46 -6.61
C PRO A 97 31.36 -14.02 -7.68
N ASP A 98 31.42 -15.34 -7.85
CA ASP A 98 32.20 -16.03 -8.89
C ASP A 98 31.64 -15.84 -10.31
N LYS A 99 30.39 -15.37 -10.46
CA LYS A 99 29.66 -15.20 -11.73
C LYS A 99 29.47 -16.49 -12.53
N VAL A 100 29.59 -17.65 -11.88
CA VAL A 100 29.47 -18.97 -12.50
C VAL A 100 28.39 -19.78 -11.80
N THR A 101 28.35 -19.75 -10.48
CA THR A 101 27.40 -20.54 -9.69
C THR A 101 26.10 -19.76 -9.53
N LEU A 102 24.96 -20.36 -9.88
CA LEU A 102 23.65 -19.76 -9.64
C LEU A 102 23.38 -19.68 -8.14
N PHE A 103 22.76 -18.58 -7.72
CA PHE A 103 22.28 -18.42 -6.35
C PHE A 103 21.09 -19.36 -6.05
#